data_AF-A0A0C1L7T6-F1
#
_entry.id   AF-A0A0C1L7T6-F1
#
_cell.length_a   1.000
_cell.length_b   1.000
_cell.length_c   1.000
_cell.angle_alpha   90.00
_cell.angle_beta   90.00
_cell.angle_gamma   90.00
#
_symmetry.space_group_name_H-M   'P 1'
#
loop_
_entity.id
_entity.type
_entity.pdbx_description
1 polymer ?
#
loop_
_entity_poly.entity_id
_entity_poly.type
_entity_poly.pdbx_seq_one_letter_code
_entity_poly.pdbx_strand_id
1 'polypeptide(L)'
;MPEIGPLIAVIDNLTLLALLLTAAILLIKKGWEQKLQLFILLHVLYNLFLFGIVYIYPMDSPTFQAISNLTIHIDTITGLLFFYFLWDDIRYRKFLLITIIPVIATWMLTLFIKGIYRNTFWNQLLPSFWYMLAAGYAMVLLYRNSSLTVNTVYVSRFLLIAGFLFYNFIFLVLQTFYIYFTSISDITDAWNINYWAYFIFRLLMLAGVIFWFRKPAALQPIMR
;
A
#
# COMPACT_ATOMS: atom_id res chain seq x y z
N MET A 1 4.28 -5.87 -22.73
CA MET A 1 4.60 -6.75 -21.60
C MET A 1 4.60 -8.19 -22.10
N PRO A 2 5.34 -9.12 -21.49
CA PRO A 2 5.19 -10.55 -21.74
C PRO A 2 3.71 -10.94 -21.55
N GLU A 3 3.22 -11.94 -22.29
CA GLU A 3 1.86 -12.44 -22.13
C GLU A 3 1.60 -12.76 -20.65
N ILE A 4 0.46 -12.30 -20.11
CA ILE A 4 0.04 -12.59 -18.74
C ILE A 4 -0.17 -14.10 -18.67
N GLY A 5 0.86 -14.80 -18.21
CA GLY A 5 0.79 -16.25 -18.02
C GLY A 5 -0.34 -16.61 -17.06
N PRO A 6 -0.87 -17.84 -17.13
CA PRO A 6 -2.01 -18.26 -16.32
C PRO A 6 -1.80 -18.07 -14.81
N LEU A 7 -0.54 -18.14 -14.33
CA LEU A 7 -0.20 -17.89 -12.94
C LEU A 7 -0.44 -16.44 -12.49
N ILE A 8 -0.06 -15.45 -13.31
CA ILE A 8 -0.22 -14.03 -12.97
C ILE A 8 -1.71 -13.68 -12.91
N ALA A 9 -2.51 -14.22 -13.84
CA ALA A 9 -3.96 -14.05 -13.83
C ALA A 9 -4.60 -14.61 -12.54
N VAL A 10 -4.10 -15.74 -12.02
CA VAL A 10 -4.55 -16.27 -10.72
C VAL A 10 -4.19 -15.32 -9.58
N ILE A 11 -2.96 -14.79 -9.54
CA ILE A 11 -2.51 -13.86 -8.51
C ILE A 11 -3.34 -12.57 -8.53
N ASP A 12 -3.63 -12.02 -9.71
CA ASP A 12 -4.45 -10.82 -9.87
C ASP A 12 -5.88 -11.04 -9.36
N ASN A 13 -6.49 -12.19 -9.68
CA ASN A 13 -7.82 -12.55 -9.18
C ASN A 13 -7.85 -12.74 -7.65
N LEU A 14 -6.81 -13.37 -7.08
CA LEU A 14 -6.67 -13.50 -5.62
C LEU A 14 -6.47 -12.14 -4.95
N THR A 15 -5.73 -11.25 -5.60
CA THR A 15 -5.53 -9.86 -5.14
C THR A 15 -6.84 -9.09 -5.16
N LEU A 16 -7.60 -9.20 -6.25
CA LEU A 16 -8.94 -8.62 -6.37
C LEU A 16 -9.88 -9.15 -5.29
N LEU A 17 -9.86 -10.46 -5.03
CA LEU A 17 -10.65 -11.07 -3.97
C LEU A 17 -10.28 -10.51 -2.58
N ALA A 18 -8.99 -10.38 -2.28
CA ALA A 18 -8.54 -9.80 -1.01
C ALA A 18 -9.01 -8.33 -0.85
N LEU A 19 -8.96 -7.54 -1.93
CA LEU A 19 -9.49 -6.17 -1.94
C LEU A 19 -11.01 -6.13 -1.71
N LEU A 20 -11.77 -6.97 -2.42
CA LEU A 20 -13.23 -7.06 -2.27
C LEU A 20 -13.63 -7.46 -0.85
N LEU A 21 -12.95 -8.45 -0.27
CA LEU A 21 -13.19 -8.85 1.12
C LEU A 21 -12.85 -7.74 2.11
N THR A 22 -11.73 -7.04 1.90
CA THR A 22 -11.33 -5.91 2.76
C THR A 22 -12.37 -4.79 2.71
N ALA A 23 -12.83 -4.42 1.51
CA ALA A 23 -13.89 -3.43 1.33
C ALA A 23 -15.19 -3.88 1.98
N ALA A 24 -15.61 -5.13 1.76
CA ALA A 24 -16.83 -5.68 2.33
C ALA A 24 -16.82 -5.64 3.85
N ILE A 25 -15.73 -6.07 4.50
CA ILE A 25 -15.60 -6.03 5.96
C ILE A 25 -15.68 -4.59 6.47
N LEU A 26 -14.93 -3.67 5.87
CA LEU A 26 -14.94 -2.26 6.27
C LEU A 26 -16.33 -1.63 6.09
N LEU A 27 -17.05 -1.94 5.01
CA LEU A 27 -18.39 -1.43 4.78
C LEU A 27 -19.41 -2.01 5.78
N ILE A 28 -19.42 -3.33 5.98
CA ILE A 28 -20.31 -4.01 6.93
C ILE A 28 -20.09 -3.50 8.36
N LYS A 29 -18.83 -3.25 8.73
CA LYS A 29 -18.45 -2.76 10.05
C LYS A 29 -18.50 -1.24 10.20
N LYS A 30 -19.00 -0.51 9.20
CA LYS A 30 -19.07 0.95 9.18
C LYS A 30 -17.72 1.63 9.44
N GLY A 31 -16.65 1.09 8.86
CA GLY A 31 -15.29 1.58 9.05
C GLY A 31 -15.08 3.04 8.63
N TRP A 32 -16.01 3.65 7.90
CA TRP A 32 -15.98 5.08 7.60
C TRP A 32 -16.16 5.97 8.84
N GLU A 33 -16.67 5.45 9.96
CA GLU A 33 -16.82 6.20 11.22
C GLU A 33 -15.47 6.49 11.90
N GLN A 34 -14.43 5.68 11.63
CA GLN A 34 -13.08 5.88 12.16
C GLN A 34 -12.14 6.35 11.05
N LYS A 35 -11.43 7.47 11.27
CA LYS A 35 -10.56 8.09 10.24
C LYS A 35 -9.55 7.11 9.64
N LEU A 36 -8.86 6.32 10.47
CA LEU A 36 -7.90 5.33 9.98
C LEU A 36 -8.53 4.31 9.03
N GLN A 37 -9.67 3.75 9.43
CA GLN A 37 -10.40 2.73 8.65
C GLN A 37 -11.02 3.32 7.38
N LEU A 38 -11.46 4.58 7.43
CA LEU A 38 -11.90 5.34 6.25
C LEU A 38 -10.78 5.42 5.21
N PHE A 39 -9.55 5.74 5.60
CA PHE A 39 -8.44 5.83 4.64
C PHE A 39 -8.00 4.47 4.10
N ILE A 40 -8.12 3.39 4.88
CA ILE A 40 -7.96 2.03 4.36
C ILE A 40 -9.05 1.73 3.32
N LEU A 41 -10.31 2.06 3.63
CA LEU A 41 -11.44 1.85 2.72
C LEU A 41 -11.27 2.62 1.41
N LEU A 42 -10.92 3.92 1.49
CA LEU A 42 -10.67 4.74 0.31
C LEU A 42 -9.54 4.18 -0.55
N HIS A 43 -8.45 3.73 0.08
CA HIS A 43 -7.33 3.11 -0.63
C HIS A 43 -7.76 1.81 -1.33
N VAL A 44 -8.54 0.95 -0.67
CA VAL A 44 -9.05 -0.29 -1.25
C VAL A 44 -10.04 -0.03 -2.39
N LEU A 45 -11.00 0.88 -2.20
CA LEU A 45 -11.98 1.25 -3.23
C LEU A 45 -11.31 1.85 -4.45
N TYR A 46 -10.28 2.68 -4.24
CA TYR A 46 -9.50 3.22 -5.34
C TYR A 46 -8.80 2.13 -6.15
N ASN A 47 -8.20 1.15 -5.46
CA ASN A 47 -7.55 0.03 -6.14
C ASN A 47 -8.54 -0.88 -6.87
N LEU A 48 -9.76 -1.08 -6.34
CA LEU A 48 -10.84 -1.78 -7.05
C LEU A 48 -11.27 -1.02 -8.32
N PHE A 49 -11.35 0.31 -8.25
CA PHE A 49 -11.64 1.15 -9.41
C PHE A 49 -10.55 1.01 -10.49
N LEU A 50 -9.27 0.96 -10.09
CA LEU A 50 -8.16 0.75 -11.03
C LEU A 50 -8.18 -0.64 -11.68
N PHE A 51 -8.49 -1.69 -10.92
CA PHE A 51 -8.73 -3.02 -11.50
C PHE A 51 -9.82 -2.93 -12.58
N GLY A 52 -10.93 -2.24 -12.32
CA GLY A 52 -12.00 -2.00 -13.30
C GLY A 52 -11.54 -1.26 -14.57
N ILE A 53 -10.68 -0.24 -14.41
CA ILE A 53 -10.14 0.54 -15.53
C ILE A 53 -9.27 -0.31 -16.45
N VAL A 54 -8.45 -1.21 -15.91
CA VAL A 54 -7.60 -2.12 -16.70
C VAL A 54 -8.45 -3.00 -17.64
N TYR A 55 -9.67 -3.36 -17.25
CA TYR A 55 -10.58 -4.12 -18.10
C TYR A 55 -11.21 -3.30 -19.23
N ILE A 56 -11.30 -1.98 -19.08
CA ILE A 56 -11.94 -1.08 -20.05
C ILE A 56 -10.91 -0.48 -21.01
N TYR A 57 -9.74 -0.12 -20.50
CA TYR A 57 -8.70 0.56 -21.26
C TYR A 57 -7.45 -0.32 -21.37
N PRO A 58 -6.96 -0.58 -22.61
CA PRO A 58 -5.68 -1.22 -22.83
C PRO A 58 -4.56 -0.48 -22.08
N MET A 59 -3.61 -1.24 -21.51
CA MET A 59 -2.53 -0.66 -20.68
C MET A 59 -1.58 0.26 -21.45
N ASP A 60 -1.51 0.12 -22.76
CA ASP A 60 -0.75 0.97 -23.68
C ASP A 60 -1.51 2.24 -24.08
N SER A 61 -2.79 2.37 -23.72
CA SER A 61 -3.59 3.54 -24.06
C SER A 61 -3.13 4.80 -23.31
N PRO A 62 -3.20 5.99 -23.95
CA PRO A 62 -2.92 7.27 -23.29
C PRO A 62 -3.79 7.51 -22.05
N THR A 63 -5.04 7.02 -22.08
CA THR A 63 -5.99 7.09 -20.98
C THR A 63 -5.51 6.28 -19.78
N PHE A 64 -5.04 5.04 -20.00
CA PHE A 64 -4.47 4.22 -18.94
C PHE A 64 -3.20 4.86 -18.35
N GLN A 65 -2.33 5.41 -19.19
CA GLN A 65 -1.12 6.10 -18.71
C GLN A 65 -1.45 7.32 -17.84
N ALA A 66 -2.44 8.13 -18.23
CA ALA A 66 -2.90 9.27 -17.44
C ALA A 66 -3.47 8.82 -16.08
N ILE A 67 -4.31 7.77 -16.07
CA ILE A 67 -4.92 7.25 -14.84
C ILE A 67 -3.86 6.59 -13.93
N SER A 68 -2.94 5.82 -14.49
CA SER A 68 -1.83 5.20 -13.77
C SER A 68 -0.88 6.25 -13.16
N ASN A 69 -0.66 7.37 -13.83
CA ASN A 69 0.11 8.47 -13.26
C ASN A 69 -0.64 9.09 -12.08
N LEU A 70 -1.94 9.37 -12.22
CA LEU A 70 -2.79 9.87 -11.12
C LEU A 70 -2.88 8.91 -9.92
N THR A 71 -2.80 7.61 -10.19
CA THR A 71 -2.85 6.53 -9.19
C THR A 71 -1.82 6.67 -8.11
N ILE A 72 -0.57 6.88 -8.51
CA ILE A 72 0.55 7.01 -7.59
C ILE A 72 0.30 8.12 -6.56
N HIS A 73 -0.37 9.19 -6.96
CA HIS A 73 -0.64 10.34 -6.10
C HIS A 73 -1.78 10.08 -5.14
N ILE A 74 -2.86 9.47 -5.61
CA ILE A 74 -3.98 9.07 -4.77
C ILE A 74 -3.51 8.03 -3.74
N ASP A 75 -2.70 7.07 -4.14
CA ASP A 75 -2.08 6.10 -3.23
C ASP A 75 -1.22 6.82 -2.19
N THR A 76 -0.32 7.71 -2.62
CA THR A 76 0.58 8.46 -1.72
C THR A 76 -0.21 9.28 -0.68
N ILE A 77 -1.26 10.00 -1.10
CA ILE A 77 -2.09 10.83 -0.23
C ILE A 77 -2.92 9.96 0.74
N THR A 78 -3.56 8.90 0.23
CA THR A 78 -4.31 7.97 1.10
C THR A 78 -3.40 7.25 2.08
N GLY A 79 -2.18 6.92 1.67
CA GLY A 79 -1.12 6.38 2.52
C GLY A 79 -0.64 7.34 3.59
N LEU A 80 -0.42 8.62 3.25
CA LEU A 80 -0.14 9.68 4.23
C LEU A 80 -1.21 9.75 5.30
N LEU A 81 -2.48 9.79 4.90
CA LEU A 81 -3.58 9.91 5.83
C LEU A 81 -3.75 8.64 6.67
N PHE A 82 -3.54 7.46 6.09
CA PHE A 82 -3.42 6.20 6.83
C PHE A 82 -2.37 6.30 7.94
N PHE A 83 -1.12 6.62 7.61
CA PHE A 83 -0.05 6.73 8.60
C PHE A 83 -0.30 7.85 9.63
N TYR A 84 -0.86 8.97 9.19
CA TYR A 84 -1.19 10.10 10.06
C TYR A 84 -2.20 9.73 11.16
N PHE A 85 -3.21 8.94 10.80
CA PHE A 85 -4.24 8.48 11.75
C PHE A 85 -3.91 7.14 12.42
N LEU A 86 -2.83 6.46 12.00
CA LEU A 86 -2.38 5.22 12.62
C LEU A 86 -1.89 5.44 14.06
N TRP A 87 -1.27 6.59 14.31
CA TRP A 87 -0.76 7.00 15.61
C TRP A 87 -1.18 8.41 15.99
N ASP A 88 -1.46 8.60 17.27
CA ASP A 88 -1.69 9.93 17.87
C ASP A 88 -0.40 10.45 18.53
N ASP A 89 0.72 10.36 17.82
CA ASP A 89 2.00 10.96 18.23
C ASP A 89 2.31 12.19 17.36
N ILE A 90 2.47 13.34 18.01
CA ILE A 90 2.67 14.61 17.32
C ILE A 90 4.02 14.69 16.59
N ARG A 91 5.07 14.03 17.10
CA ARG A 91 6.38 13.99 16.44
C ARG A 91 6.30 13.15 15.18
N TYR A 92 5.59 12.02 15.25
CA TYR A 92 5.36 11.18 14.09
C TYR A 92 4.55 11.91 13.00
N ARG A 93 3.47 12.59 13.38
CA ARG A 93 2.67 13.39 12.43
C ARG A 93 3.47 14.51 11.78
N LYS A 94 4.27 15.24 12.57
CA LYS A 94 5.18 16.27 12.02
C LYS A 94 6.19 15.66 11.05
N PHE A 95 6.79 14.53 11.40
CA PHE A 95 7.70 13.81 10.53
C PHE A 95 7.05 13.44 9.20
N LEU A 96 5.85 12.85 9.20
CA LEU A 96 5.13 12.49 7.97
C LEU A 96 4.88 13.70 7.08
N LEU A 97 4.37 14.80 7.67
CA LEU A 97 4.05 16.02 6.94
C LEU A 97 5.28 16.71 6.36
N ILE A 98 6.42 16.68 7.05
CA ILE A 98 7.66 17.29 6.54
C ILE A 98 8.28 16.42 5.44
N THR A 99 8.35 15.11 5.66
CA THR A 99 9.04 14.18 4.74
C THR A 99 8.27 13.94 3.45
N ILE A 100 6.95 14.18 3.40
CA ILE A 100 6.17 14.05 2.17
C ILE A 100 6.32 15.25 1.23
N ILE A 101 6.73 16.42 1.74
CA ILE A 101 6.93 17.64 0.92
C ILE A 101 7.85 17.39 -0.29
N PRO A 102 9.07 16.83 -0.15
CA PRO A 102 9.93 16.58 -1.31
C PRO A 102 9.32 15.60 -2.33
N VAL A 103 8.50 14.65 -1.87
CA VAL A 103 7.78 13.70 -2.74
C VAL A 103 6.73 14.45 -3.58
N ILE A 104 5.89 15.27 -2.94
CA ILE A 104 4.87 16.07 -3.61
C ILE A 104 5.50 17.14 -4.51
N ALA A 105 6.59 17.78 -4.08
CA ALA A 105 7.29 18.77 -4.88
C ALA A 105 7.86 18.17 -6.17
N THR A 106 8.52 17.00 -6.08
CA THR A 106 9.04 16.29 -7.25
C THR A 106 7.91 15.85 -8.17
N TRP A 107 6.78 15.41 -7.61
CA TRP A 107 5.58 15.12 -8.38
C TRP A 107 5.09 16.35 -9.16
N MET A 108 4.86 17.48 -8.50
CA MET A 108 4.37 18.70 -9.15
C MET A 108 5.33 19.18 -10.26
N LEU A 109 6.64 19.08 -10.00
CA LEU A 109 7.67 19.42 -10.97
C LEU A 109 7.64 18.50 -12.20
N THR A 110 7.49 17.19 -12.00
CA THR A 110 7.46 16.23 -13.12
C THR A 110 6.18 16.35 -13.95
N LEU A 111 5.03 16.60 -13.32
CA LEU A 111 3.80 16.91 -14.04
C LEU A 111 3.96 18.16 -14.90
N PHE A 112 4.57 19.22 -14.34
CA PHE A 112 4.77 20.47 -15.06
C PHE A 112 5.73 20.31 -16.25
N ILE A 113 6.82 19.56 -16.09
CA ILE A 113 7.86 19.42 -17.13
C ILE A 113 7.49 18.37 -18.19
N LYS A 114 6.91 17.24 -17.79
CA LYS A 114 6.69 16.09 -18.69
C LYS A 114 5.22 15.82 -19.04
N GLY A 115 4.29 16.52 -18.41
CA GLY A 115 2.85 16.35 -18.61
C GLY A 115 2.28 15.09 -17.95
N ILE A 116 0.95 14.95 -18.04
CA ILE A 116 0.17 13.89 -17.36
C ILE A 116 0.40 12.51 -17.99
N TYR A 117 0.82 12.45 -19.26
CA TYR A 117 0.97 11.21 -20.02
C TYR A 117 2.34 10.54 -19.88
N ARG A 118 3.27 11.12 -19.11
CA ARG A 118 4.60 10.53 -18.89
C ARG A 118 4.82 10.24 -17.42
N ASN A 119 4.69 8.97 -17.06
CA ASN A 119 5.11 8.51 -15.74
C ASN A 119 6.63 8.58 -15.65
N THR A 120 7.14 9.33 -14.68
CA THR A 120 8.58 9.40 -14.45
C THR A 120 8.99 8.40 -13.40
N PHE A 121 10.14 7.78 -13.59
CA PHE A 121 10.72 6.87 -12.61
C PHE A 121 10.72 7.44 -11.18
N TRP A 122 11.03 8.74 -11.03
CA TRP A 122 11.03 9.44 -9.74
C TRP A 122 9.66 9.49 -9.05
N ASN A 123 8.57 9.52 -9.83
CA ASN A 123 7.22 9.49 -9.30
C ASN A 123 6.90 8.14 -8.64
N GLN A 124 7.60 7.07 -8.99
CA GLN A 124 7.43 5.76 -8.36
C GLN A 124 8.43 5.55 -7.22
N LEU A 125 9.70 5.91 -7.42
CA LEU A 125 10.75 5.65 -6.43
C LEU A 125 10.60 6.50 -5.16
N LEU A 126 10.29 7.79 -5.27
CA LEU A 126 10.23 8.67 -4.10
C LEU A 126 9.09 8.33 -3.14
N PRO A 127 7.85 8.06 -3.61
CA PRO A 127 6.80 7.56 -2.72
C PRO A 127 7.18 6.26 -2.04
N SER A 128 7.78 5.29 -2.74
CA SER A 128 8.17 4.02 -2.12
C SER A 128 9.24 4.20 -1.05
N PHE A 129 10.22 5.06 -1.28
CA PHE A 129 11.21 5.41 -0.26
C PHE A 129 10.56 6.09 0.95
N TRP A 130 9.65 7.03 0.70
CA TRP A 130 8.92 7.71 1.76
C TRP A 130 8.05 6.73 2.57
N TYR A 131 7.37 5.78 1.93
CA TYR A 131 6.62 4.73 2.60
C TYR A 131 7.50 3.87 3.50
N MET A 132 8.72 3.53 3.06
CA MET A 132 9.67 2.81 3.91
C MET A 132 10.03 3.59 5.17
N LEU A 133 10.28 4.91 5.04
CA LEU A 133 10.59 5.78 6.17
C LEU A 133 9.38 5.91 7.13
N ALA A 134 8.20 6.18 6.57
CA ALA A 134 6.95 6.32 7.33
C ALA A 134 6.61 5.05 8.11
N ALA A 135 6.71 3.90 7.44
CA ALA A 135 6.39 2.61 8.02
C ALA A 135 7.48 2.12 8.98
N GLY A 136 8.75 2.40 8.71
CA GLY A 136 9.86 2.11 9.61
C GLY A 136 9.72 2.84 10.96
N TYR A 137 9.42 4.14 10.93
CA TYR A 137 9.13 4.88 12.16
C TYR A 137 7.84 4.38 12.84
N ALA A 138 6.78 4.07 12.08
CA ALA A 138 5.58 3.45 12.66
C ALA A 138 5.89 2.13 13.40
N MET A 139 6.80 1.31 12.87
CA MET A 139 7.22 0.05 13.48
C MET A 139 8.02 0.29 14.78
N VAL A 140 8.89 1.31 14.80
CA VAL A 140 9.59 1.72 16.02
C VAL A 140 8.59 2.18 17.10
N LEU A 141 7.57 2.95 16.73
CA LEU A 141 6.52 3.37 17.67
C LEU A 141 5.70 2.18 18.17
N LEU A 142 5.38 1.23 17.29
CA LEU A 142 4.69 0.00 17.63
C LEU A 142 5.47 -0.78 18.69
N TYR A 143 6.79 -0.93 18.53
CA TYR A 143 7.66 -1.62 19.48
C TYR A 143 7.79 -0.86 20.81
N ARG A 144 7.94 0.48 20.78
CA ARG A 144 8.14 1.29 21.99
C ARG A 144 6.88 1.44 22.84
N ASN A 145 5.70 1.48 22.22
CA ASN A 145 4.43 1.76 22.91
C ASN A 145 3.65 0.48 23.25
N SER A 146 4.15 -0.71 22.92
CA SER A 146 3.45 -1.96 23.23
C SER A 146 3.83 -2.50 24.60
N SER A 147 2.86 -2.61 25.50
CA SER A 147 2.87 -3.71 26.45
C SER A 147 2.65 -5.01 25.65
N LEU A 148 3.54 -5.99 25.77
CA LEU A 148 3.49 -7.31 25.08
C LEU A 148 2.21 -8.12 25.33
N THR A 149 1.25 -7.59 26.08
CA THR A 149 -0.11 -8.12 26.18
C THR A 149 -0.77 -8.10 24.81
N VAL A 150 -0.84 -9.28 24.20
CA VAL A 150 -1.41 -9.60 22.88
C VAL A 150 -2.79 -8.95 22.70
N ASN A 151 -2.81 -7.73 22.20
CA ASN A 151 -4.02 -7.01 21.83
C ASN A 151 -4.22 -7.17 20.32
N THR A 152 -5.42 -7.54 19.90
CA THR A 152 -5.81 -7.69 18.49
C THR A 152 -5.52 -6.43 17.66
N VAL A 153 -5.56 -5.25 18.30
CA VAL A 153 -5.17 -3.96 17.71
C VAL A 153 -3.67 -3.86 17.43
N TYR A 154 -2.81 -4.43 18.29
CA TYR A 154 -1.36 -4.48 18.05
C TYR A 154 -1.06 -5.30 16.79
N VAL A 155 -1.61 -6.52 16.72
CA VAL A 155 -1.42 -7.42 15.57
C VAL A 155 -1.94 -6.77 14.30
N SER A 156 -3.09 -6.10 14.37
CA SER A 156 -3.64 -5.37 13.25
C SER A 156 -2.71 -4.27 12.73
N ARG A 157 -2.20 -3.40 13.63
CA ARG A 157 -1.24 -2.35 13.27
C ARG A 157 0.05 -2.93 12.71
N PHE A 158 0.57 -4.00 13.33
CA PHE A 158 1.75 -4.70 12.84
C PHE A 158 1.56 -5.16 11.39
N LEU A 159 0.49 -5.89 11.09
CA LEU A 159 0.21 -6.42 9.76
C LEU A 159 0.07 -5.30 8.72
N LEU A 160 -0.63 -4.23 9.06
CA LEU A 160 -0.80 -3.08 8.17
C LEU A 160 0.55 -2.39 7.88
N ILE A 161 1.35 -2.09 8.91
CA ILE A 161 2.68 -1.46 8.75
C ILE A 161 3.63 -2.38 7.98
N ALA A 162 3.69 -3.67 8.35
CA ALA A 162 4.56 -4.65 7.73
C ALA A 162 4.23 -4.82 6.23
N GLY A 163 2.95 -4.77 5.87
CA GLY A 163 2.54 -4.79 4.47
C GLY A 163 3.14 -3.63 3.66
N PHE A 164 3.04 -2.40 4.17
CA PHE A 164 3.65 -1.24 3.50
C PHE A 164 5.16 -1.35 3.40
N LEU A 165 5.84 -1.79 4.47
CA LEU A 165 7.30 -2.00 4.45
C LEU A 165 7.70 -3.04 3.40
N PHE A 166 7.05 -4.20 3.43
CA PHE A 166 7.39 -5.34 2.57
C PHE A 166 7.23 -4.98 1.09
N TYR A 167 6.06 -4.46 0.69
CA TYR A 167 5.80 -4.14 -0.71
C TYR A 167 6.73 -3.06 -1.24
N ASN A 168 6.91 -1.95 -0.49
CA ASN A 168 7.75 -0.86 -0.96
C ASN A 168 9.24 -1.22 -0.95
N PHE A 169 9.70 -2.08 -0.05
CA PHE A 169 11.05 -2.62 -0.08
C PHE A 169 11.27 -3.46 -1.34
N ILE A 170 10.40 -4.44 -1.61
CA ILE A 170 10.52 -5.28 -2.81
C ILE A 170 10.44 -4.42 -4.07
N PHE A 171 9.53 -3.45 -4.13
CA PHE A 171 9.41 -2.55 -5.26
C PHE A 171 10.68 -1.74 -5.51
N LEU A 172 11.28 -1.16 -4.47
CA LEU A 172 12.55 -0.41 -4.60
C LEU A 172 13.70 -1.30 -5.06
N VAL A 173 13.78 -2.52 -4.52
CA VAL A 173 14.76 -3.52 -4.93
C VAL A 173 14.60 -3.81 -6.43
N LEU A 174 13.39 -4.16 -6.87
CA LEU A 174 13.11 -4.46 -8.27
C LEU A 174 13.40 -3.27 -9.19
N GLN A 175 13.00 -2.05 -8.80
CA GLN A 175 13.27 -0.83 -9.57
C GLN A 175 14.76 -0.52 -9.68
N THR A 176 15.51 -0.73 -8.60
CA THR A 176 16.97 -0.54 -8.59
C THR A 176 17.62 -1.58 -9.50
N PHE A 177 17.28 -2.87 -9.35
CA PHE A 177 17.78 -3.93 -10.22
C PHE A 177 17.39 -3.70 -11.68
N TYR A 178 16.17 -3.24 -11.96
CA TYR A 178 15.74 -2.88 -13.30
C TYR A 178 16.67 -1.83 -13.92
N ILE A 179 16.94 -0.72 -13.22
CA ILE A 179 17.86 0.32 -13.70
C ILE A 179 19.25 -0.23 -14.00
N TYR A 180 19.83 -0.99 -13.05
CA TYR A 180 21.21 -1.44 -13.15
C TYR A 180 21.42 -2.58 -14.16
N PHE A 181 20.39 -3.39 -14.43
CA PHE A 181 20.51 -4.60 -15.26
C PHE A 181 19.62 -4.58 -16.52
N THR A 182 19.06 -3.41 -16.91
CA THR A 182 18.23 -3.23 -18.12
C THR A 182 18.83 -3.82 -19.40
N SER A 183 20.15 -3.99 -19.47
CA SER A 183 20.86 -4.52 -20.64
C SER A 183 21.17 -6.02 -20.60
N ILE A 184 20.83 -6.77 -19.53
CA ILE A 184 21.44 -8.10 -19.28
C ILE A 184 20.49 -9.31 -19.29
N SER A 185 19.17 -9.22 -19.06
CA SER A 185 18.29 -10.43 -19.17
C SER A 185 16.79 -10.15 -19.07
N ASP A 186 15.97 -11.15 -19.41
CA ASP A 186 14.50 -11.18 -19.34
C ASP A 186 13.94 -10.62 -18.02
N ILE A 187 13.33 -9.44 -18.09
CA ILE A 187 12.75 -8.70 -16.96
C ILE A 187 11.45 -9.36 -16.44
N THR A 188 10.94 -10.38 -17.14
CA THR A 188 9.67 -11.06 -16.86
C THR A 188 9.57 -11.59 -15.43
N ASP A 189 10.66 -12.15 -14.88
CA ASP A 189 10.68 -12.71 -13.52
C ASP A 189 10.64 -11.62 -12.43
N ALA A 190 11.24 -10.46 -12.69
CA ALA A 190 11.19 -9.32 -11.77
C ALA A 190 9.75 -8.80 -11.62
N TRP A 191 8.98 -8.77 -12.71
CA TRP A 191 7.56 -8.41 -12.66
C TRP A 191 6.72 -9.44 -11.91
N ASN A 192 6.99 -10.74 -12.08
CA ASN A 192 6.33 -11.81 -11.31
C ASN A 192 6.49 -11.62 -9.79
N ILE A 193 7.70 -11.27 -9.34
CA ILE A 193 7.97 -10.96 -7.93
C ILE A 193 7.14 -9.76 -7.46
N ASN A 194 6.99 -8.73 -8.31
CA ASN A 194 6.16 -7.57 -7.98
C ASN A 194 4.68 -7.95 -7.78
N TYR A 195 4.11 -8.80 -8.66
CA TYR A 195 2.73 -9.28 -8.52
C TYR A 195 2.53 -10.05 -7.20
N TRP A 196 3.45 -10.95 -6.86
CA TRP A 196 3.42 -11.65 -5.58
C TRP A 196 3.54 -10.71 -4.38
N ALA A 197 4.45 -9.75 -4.45
CA ALA A 197 4.64 -8.78 -3.37
C ALA A 197 3.39 -7.93 -3.13
N TYR A 198 2.74 -7.52 -4.22
CA TYR A 198 1.49 -6.79 -4.19
C TYR A 198 0.35 -7.64 -3.59
N PHE A 199 0.23 -8.90 -3.99
CA PHE A 199 -0.75 -9.82 -3.42
C PHE A 199 -0.55 -10.02 -1.91
N ILE A 200 0.69 -10.30 -1.48
CA ILE A 200 1.02 -10.46 -0.05
C ILE A 200 0.68 -9.19 0.74
N PHE A 201 0.95 -8.02 0.18
CA PHE A 201 0.55 -6.75 0.79
C PHE A 201 -0.97 -6.65 0.99
N ARG A 202 -1.77 -7.04 -0.01
CA ARG A 202 -3.23 -7.07 0.13
C ARG A 202 -3.71 -8.10 1.15
N LEU A 203 -3.06 -9.26 1.26
CA LEU A 203 -3.36 -10.24 2.30
C LEU A 203 -3.05 -9.71 3.71
N LEU A 204 -1.91 -9.05 3.89
CA LEU A 204 -1.54 -8.43 5.17
C LEU A 204 -2.52 -7.32 5.54
N MET A 205 -2.99 -6.53 4.57
CA MET A 205 -4.03 -5.53 4.79
C MET A 205 -5.36 -6.16 5.21
N LEU A 206 -5.83 -7.19 4.51
CA LEU A 206 -7.04 -7.94 4.84
C LEU A 206 -6.95 -8.53 6.26
N ALA A 207 -5.85 -9.22 6.55
CA ALA A 207 -5.60 -9.80 7.87
C ALA A 207 -5.59 -8.69 8.94
N GLY A 208 -4.91 -7.57 8.69
CA GLY A 208 -4.93 -6.40 9.55
C GLY A 208 -6.35 -5.94 9.87
N VAL A 209 -7.19 -5.76 8.86
CA VAL A 209 -8.60 -5.36 9.03
C VAL A 209 -9.40 -6.41 9.82
N ILE A 210 -9.22 -7.70 9.54
CA ILE A 210 -9.87 -8.79 10.29
C ILE A 210 -9.49 -8.73 11.77
N PHE A 211 -8.19 -8.62 12.08
CA PHE A 211 -7.71 -8.53 13.45
C PHE A 211 -8.21 -7.27 14.15
N TRP A 212 -8.37 -6.15 13.44
CA TRP A 212 -8.92 -4.91 14.03
C TRP A 212 -10.33 -5.10 14.58
N PHE A 213 -11.17 -5.86 13.87
CA PHE A 213 -12.57 -6.11 14.26
C PHE A 213 -12.77 -7.39 15.09
N ARG A 214 -11.71 -8.18 15.31
CA ARG A 214 -11.78 -9.38 16.14
C ARG A 214 -11.86 -8.98 17.62
N LYS A 215 -12.98 -9.29 18.27
CA LYS A 215 -13.09 -9.17 19.72
C LYS A 215 -12.02 -10.08 20.36
N PRO A 216 -11.24 -9.60 21.35
CA PRO A 216 -10.42 -10.50 22.14
C PRO A 216 -11.34 -11.54 22.78
N ALA A 217 -11.02 -12.82 22.66
CA ALA A 217 -11.70 -13.84 23.43
C ALA A 217 -11.53 -13.47 24.90
N ALA A 218 -12.62 -13.45 25.67
CA ALA A 218 -12.54 -13.24 27.11
C ALA A 218 -11.52 -14.25 27.65
N LEU A 219 -10.40 -13.76 28.17
CA LEU A 219 -9.52 -14.57 28.99
C LEU A 219 -10.40 -15.11 30.11
N GLN A 220 -10.69 -16.42 30.09
CA GLN A 220 -11.30 -17.07 31.24
C GLN A 220 -10.41 -16.72 32.44
N PRO A 221 -10.99 -16.20 33.55
CA PRO A 221 -10.19 -15.93 34.72
C PRO A 221 -9.51 -17.23 35.11
N ILE A 222 -8.17 -17.22 35.11
CA ILE A 222 -7.38 -18.28 35.71
C ILE A 222 -7.81 -18.29 37.17
N MET A 223 -8.67 -19.23 37.54
CA MET A 223 -9.01 -19.49 38.93
C MET A 223 -7.70 -19.87 39.62
N ARG A 224 -7.18 -18.95 40.44
CA ARG A 224 -6.14 -19.23 41.42
C ARG A 224 -6.80 -19.84 42.65
#